data_AF-R9KV95-F1
#
_entry.id   AF-R9KV95-F1
#
_cell.length_a   1.000
_cell.length_b   1.000
_cell.length_c   1.000
_cell.angle_alpha   90.00
_cell.angle_beta   90.00
_cell.angle_gamma   90.00
#
_symmetry.space_group_name_H-M   'P 1'
#
loop_
_entity.id
_entity.type
_entity.pdbx_description
1 polymer ?
#
loop_
_entity_poly.entity_id
_entity_poly.type
_entity_poly.pdbx_seq_one_letter_code
_entity_poly.pdbx_strand_id
1 'polypeptide(L)'
;MFEIRVEPAFQADYQRVMRRHPQLRAEFKAAVEELIVHGRVPASYRPHILDNPGGNYNAYWDFHLADGLVDVVVLYMPHKTNPIIRLVRMGSHDELFQGPLL
;
A
#
# COMPACT_ATOMS: atom_id res chain seq x y z
N MET A 1 -6.23 2.38 -17.63
CA MET A 1 -5.16 2.59 -16.63
C MET A 1 -5.78 3.26 -15.43
N PHE A 2 -5.22 2.99 -14.25
CA PHE A 2 -5.64 3.54 -12.98
C PHE A 2 -4.84 4.80 -12.66
N GLU A 3 -5.50 5.81 -12.11
CA GLU A 3 -4.85 6.99 -11.57
C GLU A 3 -4.34 6.69 -10.16
N ILE A 4 -3.07 6.96 -9.89
CA ILE A 4 -2.49 6.86 -8.55
C ILE A 4 -2.58 8.23 -7.88
N ARG A 5 -3.20 8.26 -6.69
CA ARG A 5 -3.15 9.41 -5.77
C ARG A 5 -2.32 9.04 -4.55
N VAL A 6 -1.50 9.98 -4.11
CA VAL A 6 -0.61 9.77 -2.96
C VAL A 6 -1.13 10.60 -1.80
N GLU A 7 -1.47 9.95 -0.69
CA GLU A 7 -1.85 10.65 0.53
C GLU A 7 -0.62 11.29 1.20
N PRO A 8 -0.78 12.42 1.90
CA PRO A 8 0.35 13.07 2.59
C PRO A 8 1.07 12.16 3.58
N ALA A 9 0.32 11.33 4.32
CA ALA A 9 0.88 10.34 5.24
C ALA A 9 1.76 9.30 4.50
N PHE A 10 1.27 8.80 3.36
CA PHE A 10 2.03 7.91 2.50
C PHE A 10 3.35 8.54 2.03
N GLN A 11 3.33 9.82 1.65
CA GLN A 11 4.54 10.48 1.19
C GLN A 11 5.61 10.53 2.28
N ALA A 12 5.22 10.86 3.52
CA ALA A 12 6.13 10.84 4.66
C ALA A 12 6.66 9.43 4.97
N ASP A 13 5.77 8.44 4.92
CA ASP A 13 6.08 7.02 5.09
C ASP A 13 7.08 6.52 4.04
N TYR A 14 6.83 6.77 2.76
CA TYR A 14 7.71 6.41 1.65
C TYR A 14 9.13 6.97 1.86
N GLN A 15 9.25 8.25 2.23
CA GLN A 15 10.56 8.84 2.49
C GLN A 15 11.27 8.18 3.67
N ARG A 16 10.52 7.79 4.72
CA ARG A 16 11.07 7.07 5.88
C ARG A 16 11.56 5.67 5.50
N VAL A 17 10.71 4.89 4.83
CA VAL A 17 11.01 3.52 4.42
C VAL A 17 12.17 3.49 3.42
N MET A 18 12.14 4.31 2.38
CA MET A 18 13.18 4.31 1.34
C MET A 18 14.53 4.87 1.80
N ARG A 19 14.57 5.54 2.95
CA ARG A 19 15.83 5.91 3.62
C ARG A 19 16.43 4.72 4.37
N ARG A 20 15.60 3.90 5.02
CA ARG A 20 16.02 2.69 5.74
C ARG A 20 16.33 1.52 4.81
N HIS A 21 15.57 1.42 3.71
CA HIS A 21 15.63 0.30 2.76
C HIS A 21 15.67 0.82 1.31
N PRO A 22 16.74 1.51 0.89
CA PRO A 22 16.84 2.11 -0.44
C PRO A 22 16.74 1.08 -1.58
N GLN A 23 17.07 -0.19 -1.34
CA GLN A 23 16.94 -1.28 -2.30
C GLN A 23 15.48 -1.54 -2.73
N LEU A 24 14.49 -1.16 -1.92
CA LEU A 24 13.07 -1.39 -2.22
C LEU A 24 12.50 -0.45 -3.29
N ARG A 25 13.25 0.57 -3.71
CA ARG A 25 12.76 1.57 -4.69
C ARG A 25 12.35 0.93 -6.02
N ALA A 26 13.13 -0.04 -6.50
CA ALA A 26 12.85 -0.71 -7.76
C ALA A 26 11.61 -1.61 -7.66
N GLU A 27 11.52 -2.40 -6.60
CA GLU A 27 10.37 -3.28 -6.33
C GLU A 27 9.08 -2.46 -6.15
N PHE A 28 9.12 -1.40 -5.34
CA PHE A 28 7.97 -0.50 -5.16
C PHE A 28 7.53 0.14 -6.48
N LYS A 29 8.48 0.59 -7.32
CA LYS A 29 8.16 1.14 -8.64
C LYS A 29 7.44 0.10 -9.50
N ALA A 30 7.91 -1.15 -9.52
CA ALA A 30 7.26 -2.23 -10.25
C ALA A 30 5.84 -2.50 -9.71
N ALA A 31 5.64 -2.54 -8.39
CA ALA A 31 4.32 -2.69 -7.79
C ALA A 31 3.36 -1.55 -8.17
N VAL A 32 3.83 -0.29 -8.20
CA VAL A 32 3.02 0.85 -8.64
C VAL A 32 2.67 0.76 -10.13
N GLU A 33 3.57 0.27 -10.98
CA GLU A 33 3.28 0.04 -12.40
C GLU A 33 2.17 -1.00 -12.59
N GLU A 34 2.20 -2.10 -11.83
CA GLU A 34 1.14 -3.11 -11.82
C GLU A 34 -0.21 -2.51 -11.41
N LEU A 35 -0.23 -1.65 -10.37
CA LEU A 35 -1.45 -0.93 -9.97
C LEU A 35 -1.98 -0.01 -11.09
N ILE A 36 -1.11 0.73 -11.77
CA ILE A 36 -1.49 1.62 -12.88
C ILE A 36 -2.09 0.83 -14.05
N VAL A 37 -1.48 -0.30 -14.41
CA VAL A 37 -1.88 -1.07 -15.59
C VAL A 37 -3.09 -1.96 -15.29
N HIS A 38 -3.04 -2.70 -14.19
CA HIS A 38 -3.96 -3.79 -13.88
C HIS A 38 -4.91 -3.51 -12.72
N GLY A 39 -4.66 -2.47 -11.93
CA GLY A 39 -5.46 -2.14 -10.76
C GLY A 39 -5.20 -3.03 -9.54
N ARG A 40 -4.23 -3.94 -9.64
CA ARG A 40 -3.84 -4.90 -8.61
C ARG A 40 -2.39 -5.29 -8.80
N VAL A 41 -1.72 -5.68 -7.72
CA VAL A 41 -0.39 -6.28 -7.78
C VAL A 41 -0.47 -7.79 -8.00
N PRO A 42 0.61 -8.43 -8.51
CA PRO A 42 0.72 -9.88 -8.59
C PRO A 42 0.59 -10.59 -7.23
N ALA A 43 0.21 -11.86 -7.26
CA ALA A 43 0.04 -12.69 -6.07
C ALA A 43 1.32 -12.86 -5.22
N SER A 44 2.51 -12.65 -5.81
CA SER A 44 3.79 -12.66 -5.09
C SER A 44 3.87 -11.59 -4.01
N TYR A 45 3.20 -10.45 -4.20
CA TYR A 45 3.07 -9.39 -3.20
C TYR A 45 1.98 -9.70 -2.15
N ARG A 46 1.33 -10.87 -2.22
CA ARG A 46 0.32 -11.35 -1.27
C ARG A 46 -0.79 -10.30 -0.98
N PRO A 47 -1.44 -9.74 -2.02
CA PRO A 47 -2.47 -8.73 -1.82
C PRO A 47 -3.70 -9.31 -1.12
N HIS A 48 -4.22 -8.61 -0.12
CA HIS A 48 -5.41 -9.02 0.62
C HIS A 48 -6.16 -7.80 1.19
N ILE A 49 -7.41 -8.02 1.62
CA ILE A 49 -8.22 -7.01 2.29
C ILE A 49 -7.92 -7.08 3.78
N LEU A 50 -7.74 -5.93 4.41
CA LEU A 50 -7.63 -5.80 5.86
C LEU A 50 -9.01 -5.95 6.51
N ASP A 51 -9.15 -6.91 7.43
CA ASP A 51 -10.43 -7.26 8.06
C ASP A 51 -10.32 -7.55 9.57
N ASN A 52 -9.29 -7.00 10.23
CA ASN A 52 -9.04 -7.22 11.65
C ASN A 52 -10.04 -6.45 12.55
N PRO A 53 -10.92 -7.12 13.33
CA PRO A 53 -11.90 -6.45 14.17
C PRO A 53 -11.28 -5.44 15.13
N GLY A 54 -11.74 -4.19 15.07
CA GLY A 54 -11.19 -3.10 15.89
C GLY A 54 -9.83 -2.57 15.43
N GLY A 55 -9.28 -3.06 14.32
CA GLY A 55 -8.04 -2.58 13.71
C GLY A 55 -8.22 -1.37 12.78
N ASN A 56 -7.11 -0.69 12.49
CA ASN A 56 -7.07 0.39 11.51
C ASN A 56 -7.24 -0.15 10.07
N TYR A 57 -7.74 0.69 9.17
CA TYR A 57 -7.77 0.44 7.72
C TYR A 57 -8.62 -0.76 7.27
N ASN A 58 -9.58 -1.21 8.08
CA ASN A 58 -10.52 -2.25 7.62
C ASN A 58 -11.20 -1.86 6.30
N ALA A 59 -11.36 -2.86 5.43
CA ALA A 59 -11.81 -2.75 4.04
C ALA A 59 -10.82 -2.08 3.05
N TYR A 60 -9.62 -1.70 3.50
CA TYR A 60 -8.53 -1.29 2.60
C TYR A 60 -7.80 -2.54 2.12
N TRP A 61 -7.06 -2.39 1.01
CA TRP A 61 -6.16 -3.43 0.52
C TRP A 61 -4.76 -3.20 1.08
N ASP A 62 -4.08 -4.29 1.41
CA ASP A 62 -2.66 -4.36 1.75
C ASP A 62 -1.93 -5.26 0.77
N PHE A 63 -0.65 -4.97 0.54
CA PHE A 63 0.30 -5.86 -0.09
C PHE A 63 1.70 -5.65 0.47
N HIS A 64 2.53 -6.68 0.34
CA HIS A 64 3.81 -6.79 1.02
C HIS A 64 4.98 -6.64 0.04
N LEU A 65 5.95 -5.78 0.37
CA LEU A 65 7.25 -5.71 -0.29
C LEU A 65 8.31 -6.50 0.49
N ALA A 66 9.34 -6.97 -0.22
CA ALA A 66 10.46 -7.71 0.35
C ALA A 66 10.01 -8.80 1.34
N ASP A 67 9.09 -9.64 0.86
CA ASP A 67 8.52 -10.76 1.60
C ASP A 67 7.86 -10.41 2.95
N GLY A 68 7.33 -9.19 3.11
CA GLY A 68 6.61 -8.77 4.32
C GLY A 68 7.43 -7.93 5.28
N LEU A 69 8.61 -7.44 4.85
CA LEU A 69 9.35 -6.45 5.62
C LEU A 69 8.60 -5.11 5.67
N VAL A 70 7.90 -4.76 4.60
CA VAL A 70 7.14 -3.51 4.48
C VAL A 70 5.78 -3.81 3.89
N ASP A 71 4.75 -3.29 4.57
CA ASP A 71 3.35 -3.33 4.17
C ASP A 71 3.00 -2.01 3.47
N VAL A 72 2.15 -2.11 2.45
CA VAL A 72 1.68 -0.98 1.64
C VAL A 72 0.16 -0.99 1.63
N VAL A 73 -0.43 -0.05 2.37
CA VAL A 73 -1.88 0.07 2.47
C VAL A 73 -2.40 1.01 1.41
N VAL A 74 -3.32 0.51 0.60
CA VAL A 74 -3.96 1.23 -0.51
C VAL A 74 -5.47 1.20 -0.37
N LEU A 75 -6.11 2.31 -0.73
CA LEU A 75 -7.56 2.38 -0.92
C LEU A 75 -7.85 2.40 -2.41
N TYR A 76 -8.53 1.38 -2.89
CA TYR A 76 -9.10 1.38 -4.22
C TYR A 76 -10.62 1.26 -4.11
N MET A 77 -11.33 2.24 -4.66
CA MET A 77 -12.78 2.18 -4.81
C MET A 77 -13.10 1.71 -6.23
N PRO A 78 -13.63 0.49 -6.44
CA PRO A 78 -14.02 0.04 -7.77
C PRO A 78 -15.21 0.85 -8.29
N HIS A 79 -14.93 1.97 -8.96
CA HIS A 79 -15.90 2.69 -9.76
C HIS A 79 -15.60 2.45 -11.23
N LYS A 80 -16.57 1.89 -11.97
CA LYS A 80 -16.42 1.53 -13.39
C LYS A 80 -16.01 2.70 -14.28
N THR A 81 -16.23 3.94 -13.84
CA THR A 81 -15.91 5.15 -14.62
C THR A 81 -14.81 6.01 -13.99
N ASN A 82 -14.26 5.64 -12.83
CA ASN A 82 -13.19 6.41 -12.18
C ASN A 82 -12.19 5.50 -11.45
N PRO A 83 -11.17 4.97 -12.15
CA PRO A 83 -10.25 3.99 -11.61
C PRO A 83 -9.13 4.66 -10.79
N ILE A 84 -9.45 5.22 -9.62
CA ILE A 84 -8.45 5.85 -8.73
C ILE A 84 -8.02 4.89 -7.63
N ILE A 85 -6.70 4.72 -7.48
CA ILE A 85 -6.06 4.02 -6.37
C ILE A 85 -5.32 5.05 -5.52
N ARG A 86 -5.64 5.12 -4.23
CA ARG A 86 -4.96 5.98 -3.26
C ARG A 86 -3.92 5.16 -2.51
N LEU A 87 -2.67 5.60 -2.52
CA LEU A 87 -1.63 5.08 -1.65
C LEU A 87 -1.76 5.79 -0.30
N VAL A 88 -2.09 5.05 0.77
CA VAL A 88 -2.60 5.62 2.04
C VAL A 88 -1.53 5.61 3.13
N ARG A 89 -0.91 4.44 3.38
CA ARG A 89 0.21 4.28 4.32
C ARG A 89 1.25 3.31 3.79
N MET A 90 2.45 3.40 4.34
CA MET A 90 3.54 2.44 4.11
C MET A 90 4.38 2.30 5.39
N GLY A 91 4.83 1.10 5.71
CA GLY A 91 5.60 0.88 6.94
C GLY A 91 5.77 -0.59 7.26
N SER A 92 6.42 -0.91 8.37
CA SER A 92 6.33 -2.28 8.88
C SER A 92 4.93 -2.56 9.42
N HIS A 93 4.59 -3.84 9.56
CA HIS A 93 3.34 -4.27 10.18
C HIS A 93 3.07 -3.56 11.52
N ASP A 94 4.06 -3.52 12.41
CA ASP A 94 3.93 -2.89 13.72
C ASP A 94 3.67 -1.38 13.63
N GLU A 95 4.35 -0.67 12.71
CA GLU A 95 4.15 0.77 12.49
C GLU A 95 2.73 1.10 12.00
N LEU A 96 2.09 0.18 11.29
CA LEU A 96 0.77 0.40 10.69
C LEU A 96 -0.39 -0.09 11.57
N PHE A 97 -0.19 -1.19 12.31
CA PHE A 97 -1.30 -1.94 12.91
C PHE A 97 -1.20 -2.13 14.44
N GLN A 98 -0.05 -1.84 15.07
CA GLN A 98 0.11 -1.96 16.53
C GLN A 98 0.14 -0.62 17.29
N GLY A 99 -0.10 0.50 16.60
CA GLY A 99 -0.22 1.83 17.20
C GLY A 99 -1.63 2.16 17.73
N PRO A 100 -1.84 3.36 18.30
CA PRO A 100 -3.17 3.86 18.63
C PRO A 100 -4.10 3.80 17.40
N LEU A 101 -5.38 3.50 17.63
CA LEU A 101 -6.39 3.55 16.56
C LEU A 101 -6.50 4.99 16.05
N LEU A 102 -6.53 5.14 14.73
CA LEU A 102 -6.55 6.43 14.02
C LEU A 102 -7.97 6.91 13.72
#